data_AF-A0A3E3IN32-F1
#
_entry.id   AF-A0A3E3IN32-F1
#
_cell.length_a   1.000
_cell.length_b   1.000
_cell.length_c   1.000
_cell.angle_alpha   90.00
_cell.angle_beta   90.00
_cell.angle_gamma   90.00
#
_symmetry.space_group_name_H-M   'P 1'
#
loop_
_entity.id
_entity.type
_entity.pdbx_description
1 polymer ?
#
loop_
_entity_poly.entity_id
_entity_poly.type
_entity_poly.pdbx_seq_one_letter_code
_entity_poly.pdbx_strand_id
1 'polypeptide(L)'
;MKVKLLTDLTSYNPKFTRDAVGESNMHEYQREGQPWRTYVNVRIEGEMLPVGVDGVECLDNDYIRMKALQKKIEEKELLRQLKEAEKVIHAVGPAGGNKGIYLKTPWDSSLEKLASDNQECCSILSFCEKKKIKVTEVLHSELYKL
;
A
#
# COMPACT_ATOMS: atom_id res chain seq x y z
N MET A 1 1.53 -21.00 -7.02
CA MET A 1 1.96 -20.59 -5.67
C MET A 1 1.02 -21.17 -4.63
N LYS A 2 1.55 -21.59 -3.48
CA LYS A 2 0.72 -22.14 -2.39
C LYS A 2 0.14 -21.00 -1.56
N VAL A 3 -1.16 -21.04 -1.28
CA VAL A 3 -1.87 -20.00 -0.51
C VAL A 3 -2.76 -20.61 0.56
N LYS A 4 -3.04 -19.85 1.62
CA LYS A 4 -3.97 -20.17 2.70
C LYS A 4 -5.15 -19.20 2.67
N LEU A 5 -6.38 -19.68 2.81
CA LEU A 5 -7.55 -18.82 2.95
C LEU A 5 -7.57 -18.15 4.32
N LEU A 6 -7.80 -16.84 4.36
CA LEU A 6 -7.97 -16.07 5.60
C LEU A 6 -9.44 -15.87 5.98
N THR A 7 -10.35 -16.12 5.03
CA THR A 7 -11.79 -15.96 5.21
C THR A 7 -12.50 -17.28 5.02
N ASP A 8 -13.66 -17.43 5.67
CA ASP A 8 -14.52 -18.60 5.50
C ASP A 8 -15.43 -18.38 4.28
N LEU A 9 -15.31 -19.26 3.29
CA LEU A 9 -16.10 -19.26 2.05
C LEU A 9 -16.92 -20.53 1.90
N THR A 10 -17.22 -21.23 3.00
CA THR A 10 -18.04 -22.46 3.03
C THR A 10 -19.43 -22.25 2.44
N SER A 11 -19.96 -21.02 2.48
CA SER A 11 -21.22 -20.64 1.84
C SER A 11 -21.19 -20.73 0.31
N TYR A 12 -20.01 -20.62 -0.31
CA TYR A 12 -19.82 -20.80 -1.75
C TYR A 12 -19.41 -22.23 -2.09
N ASN A 13 -18.52 -22.81 -1.30
CA ASN A 13 -18.08 -24.19 -1.46
C ASN A 13 -17.51 -24.72 -0.13
N PRO A 14 -18.00 -25.86 0.40
CA PRO A 14 -17.55 -26.38 1.69
C PRO A 14 -16.04 -26.70 1.74
N LYS A 15 -15.37 -26.87 0.59
CA LYS A 15 -13.91 -27.06 0.51
C LYS A 15 -13.12 -25.77 0.77
N PHE A 16 -13.75 -24.60 0.67
CA PHE A 16 -13.12 -23.29 0.85
C PHE A 16 -13.39 -22.74 2.26
N THR A 17 -12.99 -23.50 3.29
CA THR A 17 -13.04 -23.04 4.68
C THR A 17 -11.85 -22.14 5.01
N ARG A 18 -11.96 -21.36 6.09
CA ARG A 18 -10.83 -20.60 6.64
C ARG A 18 -9.67 -21.55 6.93
N ASP A 19 -8.45 -21.10 6.67
CA ASP A 19 -7.21 -21.86 6.77
C ASP A 19 -7.04 -23.01 5.75
N ALA A 20 -7.99 -23.22 4.84
CA ALA A 20 -7.80 -24.17 3.75
C ALA A 20 -6.65 -23.74 2.85
N VAL A 21 -5.86 -24.73 2.41
CA VAL A 21 -4.64 -24.51 1.65
C VAL A 21 -4.85 -24.98 0.22
N GLY A 22 -4.49 -24.12 -0.73
CA GLY A 22 -4.67 -24.38 -2.15
C GLY A 22 -3.54 -23.85 -3.00
N GLU A 23 -3.71 -24.02 -4.31
CA GLU A 23 -2.82 -23.47 -5.32
C GLU A 23 -3.44 -22.20 -5.92
N SER A 24 -2.63 -21.18 -6.13
CA SER A 24 -3.02 -19.96 -6.83
C SER A 24 -2.06 -19.63 -7.95
N ASN A 25 -2.60 -19.00 -9.00
CA ASN A 25 -1.82 -18.43 -10.08
C ASN A 25 -1.32 -17.00 -9.81
N MET A 26 -1.60 -16.40 -8.64
CA MET A 26 -1.20 -15.04 -8.21
C MET A 26 -0.86 -14.08 -9.37
N HIS A 27 -1.87 -13.76 -10.16
CA HIS A 27 -1.85 -12.59 -11.02
C HIS A 27 -2.88 -11.63 -10.48
N GLU A 28 -2.45 -10.46 -10.07
CA GLU A 28 -3.34 -9.38 -9.68
C GLU A 28 -4.10 -8.94 -10.94
N TYR A 29 -5.40 -9.20 -11.00
CA TYR A 29 -6.24 -8.69 -12.07
C TYR A 29 -7.54 -8.09 -11.53
N GLN A 30 -7.99 -7.04 -12.22
CA GLN A 30 -9.24 -6.37 -11.97
C GLN A 30 -10.35 -7.07 -12.76
N ARG A 31 -11.52 -7.28 -12.15
CA ARG A 31 -12.70 -7.74 -12.88
C ARG A 31 -13.44 -6.56 -13.48
N GLU A 32 -13.80 -6.68 -14.76
CA GLU A 32 -14.62 -5.69 -15.46
C GLU A 32 -15.99 -5.55 -14.78
N GLY A 33 -16.44 -4.32 -14.56
CA GLY A 33 -17.73 -4.02 -13.93
C GLY A 33 -17.82 -4.21 -12.41
N GLN A 34 -16.71 -4.53 -11.72
CA GLN A 34 -16.67 -4.55 -10.24
C GLN A 34 -15.88 -3.36 -9.67
N PRO A 35 -16.19 -2.92 -8.43
CA PRO A 35 -15.35 -1.95 -7.72
C PRO A 35 -13.90 -2.43 -7.74
N TRP A 36 -12.94 -1.48 -7.75
CA TRP A 36 -11.50 -1.77 -7.71
C TRP A 36 -11.18 -2.75 -6.57
N ARG A 37 -11.04 -4.02 -6.93
CA ARG A 37 -10.70 -5.12 -6.06
C ARG A 37 -9.84 -6.07 -6.88
N THR A 38 -8.66 -6.36 -6.34
CA THR A 38 -7.73 -7.30 -6.94
C THR A 38 -8.10 -8.70 -6.48
N TYR A 39 -8.18 -9.64 -7.42
CA TYR A 39 -8.52 -11.02 -7.14
C TYR A 39 -7.39 -11.97 -7.50
N VAL A 40 -7.36 -13.12 -6.83
CA VAL A 40 -6.52 -14.27 -7.15
C VAL A 40 -7.40 -15.49 -7.33
N ASN A 41 -7.10 -16.31 -8.35
CA ASN A 41 -7.80 -17.58 -8.48
C ASN A 41 -7.14 -18.58 -7.53
N VAL A 42 -7.95 -19.18 -6.64
CA VAL A 42 -7.51 -20.20 -5.69
C VAL A 42 -8.16 -21.52 -6.07
N ARG A 43 -7.34 -22.56 -6.20
CA ARG A 43 -7.74 -23.93 -6.47
C ARG A 43 -7.54 -24.79 -5.23
N ILE A 44 -8.62 -25.41 -4.75
CA ILE A 44 -8.61 -26.35 -3.62
C ILE A 44 -9.29 -27.63 -4.10
N GLU A 45 -8.57 -28.75 -4.09
CA GLU A 45 -9.08 -30.07 -4.49
C GLU A 45 -9.82 -30.07 -5.84
N GLY A 46 -9.25 -29.40 -6.84
CA GLY A 46 -9.80 -29.30 -8.20
C GLY A 46 -10.85 -28.21 -8.41
N GLU A 47 -11.45 -27.68 -7.34
CA GLU A 47 -12.42 -26.58 -7.40
C GLU A 47 -11.70 -25.24 -7.42
N MET A 48 -12.22 -24.27 -8.18
CA MET A 48 -11.59 -22.95 -8.35
C MET A 48 -12.54 -21.82 -7.96
N LEU A 49 -12.05 -20.90 -7.12
CA LEU A 49 -12.79 -19.71 -6.71
C LEU A 49 -11.90 -18.45 -6.77
N PRO A 50 -12.40 -17.33 -7.32
CA PRO A 50 -11.74 -16.03 -7.20
C PRO A 50 -11.86 -15.53 -5.76
N VAL A 51 -10.74 -15.23 -5.12
CA VAL A 51 -10.67 -14.68 -3.76
C VAL A 51 -10.01 -13.32 -3.81
N GLY A 52 -10.50 -12.35 -3.06
CA GLY A 52 -9.82 -11.05 -2.94
C GLY A 52 -8.41 -11.24 -2.38
N VAL A 53 -7.46 -10.41 -2.79
CA VAL A 53 -6.06 -10.51 -2.33
C VAL A 53 -5.95 -10.52 -0.79
N ASP A 54 -6.74 -9.69 -0.10
CA ASP A 54 -6.78 -9.63 1.37
C ASP A 54 -7.38 -10.89 2.03
N GLY A 55 -8.05 -11.73 1.25
CA GLY A 55 -8.67 -12.98 1.70
C GLY A 55 -7.71 -14.18 1.65
N VAL A 56 -6.47 -13.99 1.21
CA VAL A 56 -5.47 -15.06 1.11
C VAL A 56 -4.13 -14.66 1.73
N GLU A 57 -3.42 -15.65 2.25
CA GLU A 57 -2.02 -15.53 2.66
C GLU A 57 -1.16 -16.39 1.76
N CYS A 58 -0.15 -15.79 1.12
CA CYS A 58 0.83 -16.54 0.35
C CYS A 58 1.75 -17.32 1.31
N LEU A 59 1.92 -18.61 1.06
CA LEU A 59 2.80 -19.49 1.83
C LEU A 59 4.14 -19.78 1.12
N ASP A 60 4.33 -19.23 -0.08
CA ASP A 60 5.57 -19.37 -0.83
C ASP A 60 6.68 -18.50 -0.23
N ASN A 61 7.71 -19.15 0.33
CA ASN A 61 8.81 -18.47 1.03
C ASN A 61 9.60 -17.53 0.13
N ASP A 62 9.79 -17.87 -1.15
CA ASP A 62 10.54 -17.03 -2.08
C ASP A 62 9.74 -15.77 -2.41
N TYR A 63 8.43 -15.90 -2.63
CA TYR A 63 7.54 -14.76 -2.79
C TYR A 63 7.50 -13.87 -1.55
N ILE A 64 7.36 -14.47 -0.36
CA ILE A 64 7.38 -13.73 0.92
C ILE A 64 8.69 -12.95 1.06
N ARG A 65 9.83 -13.61 0.80
CA ARG A 65 11.15 -12.99 0.85
C ARG A 65 11.28 -11.87 -0.17
N MET A 66 10.82 -12.07 -1.39
CA MET A 66 10.83 -11.06 -2.46
C MET A 66 10.00 -9.83 -2.07
N LYS A 67 8.77 -10.01 -1.57
CA LYS A 67 7.92 -8.89 -1.10
C LYS A 67 8.54 -8.16 0.09
N ALA A 68 9.16 -8.88 1.02
CA ALA A 68 9.90 -8.26 2.12
C ALA A 68 11.11 -7.44 1.63
N LEU A 69 11.82 -7.91 0.61
CA LEU A 69 12.91 -7.17 -0.03
C LEU A 69 12.40 -5.94 -0.78
N GLN A 70 11.31 -6.08 -1.54
CA GLN A 70 10.65 -4.98 -2.24
C GLN A 70 10.28 -3.86 -1.27
N LYS A 71 9.59 -4.20 -0.16
CA LYS A 71 9.25 -3.24 0.89
C LYS A 71 10.48 -2.54 1.48
N LYS A 72 11.58 -3.28 1.69
CA LYS A 72 12.84 -2.69 2.18
C LYS A 72 13.46 -1.73 1.16
N ILE A 73 13.32 -1.99 -0.14
CA ILE A 73 13.81 -1.10 -1.20
C ILE A 73 12.95 0.16 -1.23
N GLU A 74 11.63 0.02 -1.22
CA GLU A 74 10.67 1.14 -1.16
C GLU A 74 10.91 2.03 0.07
N GLU A 75 11.07 1.44 1.26
CA GLU A 75 11.39 2.21 2.48
C GLU A 75 12.73 2.93 2.41
N LYS A 76 13.75 2.33 1.77
CA LYS A 76 15.06 2.97 1.57
C LYS A 76 14.97 4.14 0.61
N GLU A 77 14.23 3.97 -0.48
CA GLU A 77 14.04 5.01 -1.48
C GLU A 77 13.24 6.18 -0.94
N LEU A 78 12.16 5.90 -0.20
CA LEU A 78 11.39 6.92 0.52
C LEU A 78 12.28 7.69 1.50
N LEU A 79 13.11 7.00 2.28
CA LEU A 79 14.04 7.65 3.21
C LEU A 79 15.07 8.52 2.49
N ARG A 80 15.54 8.09 1.31
CA ARG A 80 16.47 8.85 0.48
C ARG A 80 15.82 10.15 0.01
N GLN A 81 14.64 10.07 -0.62
CA GLN A 81 13.87 11.23 -1.08
C GLN A 81 13.61 12.23 0.06
N LEU A 82 13.16 11.75 1.22
CA LEU A 82 12.87 12.61 2.38
C LEU A 82 14.10 13.31 2.96
N LYS A 83 15.29 12.70 2.85
CA LYS A 83 16.55 13.29 3.34
C LYS A 83 17.20 14.24 2.35
N GLU A 84 17.00 14.00 1.05
CA GLU A 84 17.49 14.87 -0.02
C GLU A 84 16.59 16.10 -0.22
N ALA A 85 15.33 16.03 0.21
CA ALA A 85 14.44 17.17 0.23
C ALA A 85 14.98 18.29 1.14
N GLU A 86 14.96 19.52 0.63
CA GLU A 86 15.17 20.73 1.43
C GLU A 86 14.09 20.85 2.52
N LYS A 87 12.85 20.51 2.15
CA LYS A 87 11.69 20.59 3.05
C LYS A 87 10.69 19.48 2.76
N VAL A 88 10.25 18.80 3.82
CA VAL A 88 9.10 17.90 3.78
C VAL A 88 7.89 18.67 4.31
N ILE A 89 6.82 18.72 3.52
CA ILE A 89 5.64 19.55 3.78
C ILE A 89 4.40 18.65 3.90
N HIS A 90 3.68 18.78 5.01
CA HIS A 90 2.35 18.20 5.19
C HIS A 90 1.32 19.28 4.91
N ALA A 91 0.55 19.12 3.82
CA ALA A 91 -0.55 20.02 3.52
C ALA A 91 -1.82 19.55 4.23
N VAL A 92 -2.37 20.38 5.12
CA VAL A 92 -3.59 20.10 5.86
C VAL A 92 -4.76 20.93 5.35
N GLY A 93 -5.95 20.33 5.32
CA GLY A 93 -7.19 21.02 5.01
C GLY A 93 -7.68 21.88 6.19
N PRO A 94 -8.69 22.75 5.96
CA PRO A 94 -9.23 23.64 6.99
C PRO A 94 -9.75 22.93 8.25
N ALA A 95 -10.18 21.67 8.11
CA ALA A 95 -10.69 20.83 9.19
C ALA A 95 -9.63 19.82 9.71
N GLY A 96 -8.35 20.02 9.41
CA GLY A 96 -7.25 19.15 9.85
C GLY A 96 -7.09 17.82 9.08
N GLY A 97 -7.86 17.61 8.00
CA GLY A 97 -7.71 16.42 7.15
C GLY A 97 -6.48 16.49 6.26
N ASN A 98 -5.82 15.35 6.02
CA ASN A 98 -4.62 15.30 5.17
C ASN A 98 -4.98 15.64 3.72
N LYS A 99 -4.23 16.55 3.10
CA LYS A 99 -4.37 16.95 1.68
C LYS A 99 -3.16 16.58 0.83
N GLY A 100 -2.14 15.99 1.45
CA GLY A 100 -0.99 15.42 0.77
C GLY A 100 0.31 15.70 1.51
N ILE A 101 1.33 14.95 1.13
CA ILE A 101 2.72 15.19 1.53
C ILE A 101 3.49 15.60 0.29
N TYR A 102 4.28 16.65 0.43
CA TYR A 102 5.03 17.26 -0.64
C TYR A 102 6.50 17.41 -0.24
N LEU A 103 7.39 17.28 -1.22
CA LEU A 103 8.81 17.52 -1.07
C LEU A 103 9.18 18.78 -1.83
N LYS A 104 9.95 19.66 -1.18
CA LYS A 104 10.69 20.73 -1.85
C LYS A 104 12.12 20.26 -1.98
N THR A 105 12.60 20.12 -3.21
CA THR A 105 14.01 19.75 -3.46
C THR A 105 14.83 21.02 -3.72
N PRO A 106 16.14 21.02 -3.44
CA PRO A 106 16.95 22.24 -3.58
C PRO A 106 17.14 22.73 -5.02
N TRP A 107 16.91 21.85 -6.01
CA TRP A 107 17.16 22.08 -7.43
C TRP A 107 15.87 22.19 -8.26
N ASP A 108 14.71 21.92 -7.66
CA ASP A 108 13.41 22.07 -8.32
C ASP A 108 12.64 23.22 -7.68
N SER A 109 12.11 24.10 -8.53
CA SER A 109 11.20 25.18 -8.12
C SER A 109 9.81 24.66 -7.73
N SER A 110 9.47 23.44 -8.16
CA SER A 110 8.16 22.84 -7.95
C SER A 110 8.14 21.91 -6.73
N LEU A 111 6.95 21.74 -6.16
CA LEU A 111 6.72 20.77 -5.09
C LEU A 111 6.41 19.40 -5.69
N GLU A 112 7.21 18.40 -5.36
CA GLU A 112 6.96 17.01 -5.73
C GLU A 112 5.91 16.42 -4.78
N LYS A 113 4.84 15.85 -5.34
CA LYS A 113 3.79 15.22 -4.54
C LYS A 113 4.13 13.76 -4.24
N LEU A 114 4.23 13.42 -2.97
CA LEU A 114 4.61 12.10 -2.48
C LEU A 114 3.40 11.23 -2.12
N ALA A 115 2.32 11.84 -1.62
CA ALA A 115 1.09 11.14 -1.26
C ALA A 115 -0.14 12.05 -1.40
N SER A 116 -1.31 11.46 -1.61
CA SER A 116 -2.54 12.21 -1.88
C SER A 116 -3.76 11.78 -1.09
N ASP A 117 -3.81 10.53 -0.62
CA ASP A 117 -4.88 10.04 0.24
C ASP A 117 -4.47 10.04 1.72
N ASN A 118 -5.47 9.93 2.59
CA ASN A 118 -5.27 9.98 4.04
C ASN A 118 -4.40 8.84 4.56
N GLN A 119 -4.52 7.63 4.00
CA GLN A 119 -3.86 6.44 4.51
C GLN A 119 -2.36 6.47 4.19
N GLU A 120 -1.99 6.83 2.97
CA GLU A 120 -0.60 7.05 2.58
C GLU A 120 0.03 8.20 3.36
N CYS A 121 -0.70 9.31 3.52
CA CYS A 121 -0.21 10.44 4.32
C CYS A 121 0.08 10.02 5.76
N CYS A 122 -0.86 9.33 6.42
CA CYS A 122 -0.63 8.82 7.77
C CYS A 122 0.59 7.88 7.84
N SER A 123 0.73 7.00 6.86
CA SER A 123 1.84 6.03 6.82
C SER A 123 3.20 6.72 6.71
N ILE A 124 3.32 7.73 5.84
CA ILE A 124 4.55 8.50 5.66
C ILE A 124 4.82 9.40 6.88
N LEU A 125 3.80 10.02 7.48
CA LEU A 125 3.98 10.82 8.70
C LEU A 125 4.53 9.98 9.85
N SER A 126 3.97 8.79 10.09
CA SER A 126 4.50 7.84 11.08
C SER A 126 5.93 7.39 10.73
N PHE A 127 6.24 7.23 9.44
CA PHE A 127 7.60 6.92 9.00
C PHE A 127 8.57 8.07 9.30
N CYS A 128 8.20 9.31 9.00
CA CYS A 128 8.97 10.51 9.30
C CYS A 128 9.25 10.65 10.80
N GLU A 129 8.24 10.46 11.65
CA GLU A 129 8.38 10.47 13.11
C GLU A 129 9.40 9.41 13.57
N LYS A 130 9.24 8.16 13.13
CA LYS A 130 10.16 7.06 13.46
C LYS A 130 11.60 7.33 13.01
N LYS A 131 11.78 8.04 11.90
CA LYS A 131 13.09 8.39 11.33
C LYS A 131 13.60 9.77 11.79
N LYS A 132 12.85 10.46 12.65
CA LYS A 132 13.15 11.82 13.14
C LYS A 132 13.35 12.84 12.00
N ILE A 133 12.55 12.72 10.95
CA ILE A 133 12.51 13.68 9.84
C ILE A 133 11.57 14.81 10.20
N LYS A 134 12.03 16.06 10.07
CA LYS A 134 11.22 17.24 10.37
C LYS A 134 10.21 17.46 9.25
N VAL A 135 8.94 17.46 9.60
CA VAL A 135 7.84 17.78 8.68
C VAL A 135 7.31 19.16 9.03
N THR A 136 7.08 19.99 8.01
CA THR A 136 6.45 21.30 8.17
C THR A 136 4.99 21.20 7.78
N GLU A 137 4.10 21.47 8.73
CA GLU A 137 2.68 21.54 8.43
C GLU A 137 2.29 22.92 7.88
N VAL A 138 1.48 22.93 6.82
CA VAL A 138 0.96 24.15 6.19
C VAL A 138 -0.49 23.95 5.77
N LEU A 139 -1.28 25.03 5.78
CA LEU A 139 -2.61 24.98 5.18
C LEU A 139 -2.49 24.71 3.68
N HIS A 140 -3.32 23.82 3.15
CA HIS A 140 -3.29 23.47 1.73
C HIS A 140 -3.48 24.68 0.80
N SER A 141 -4.25 25.68 1.23
CA SER A 141 -4.44 26.96 0.54
C SER A 141 -3.16 27.81 0.42
N GLU A 142 -2.13 27.49 1.20
CA GLU A 142 -0.86 28.21 1.25
C GLU A 142 0.29 27.44 0.62
N LEU A 143 0.04 26.19 0.19
CA LEU A 143 1.06 25.26 -0.30
C LEU A 143 1.90 25.86 -1.46
N TYR A 144 1.24 26.51 -2.42
CA TYR A 144 1.91 27.09 -3.60
C TYR A 144 2.49 28.48 -3.39
N LYS A 145 2.50 28.96 -2.14
CA LYS A 145 3.17 30.22 -1.76
C LYS A 145 4.58 29.98 -1.20
N LEU A 146 5.03 28.72 -1.18
CA LEU A 146 6.24 28.25 -0.49
C LEU A 146 7.48 28.13 -1.36
#